data_AF-A0AA88XL71-F1
#
_entry.id   AF-A0AA88XL71-F1
#
_cell.length_a   1.000
_cell.length_b   1.000
_cell.length_c   1.000
_cell.angle_alpha   90.00
_cell.angle_beta   90.00
_cell.angle_gamma   90.00
#
_symmetry.space_group_name_H-M   'P 1'
#
loop_
_entity.id
_entity.type
_entity.pdbx_description
1 polymer ?
#
loop_
_entity_poly.entity_id
_entity_poly.type
_entity_poly.pdbx_seq_one_letter_code
_entity_poly.pdbx_strand_id
1 'polypeptide(L)'
;MRTEDGEISFIRRKDVFKSEYSGKVKREGPKRQGFITMVSHCSIENLHFVDTLAASWDGPISIAVFIDRNEVEFMRLVEYYHQCFKHIRAKTTFHLMYPESMALCFTKINCDAFGAKLKESPMYMRPLKGMSYPHNSLRNLATPTNGNGYVFHIDIDMIPSFNLHEEFLKYAETLDNRILESSIFIVPAFEYKHHTDDIPRTKLELMQRSVNREIRTFYSKACWKCQFNTNYRKWKYLKTKTMTTYDIESKFYNYEPYYIVRADRFIPYDERFLGRGYDRISQVLS
;
A
#
# COMPACT_ATOMS: atom_id res chain seq x y z
N MET A 1 18.53 -4.87 13.84
CA MET A 1 18.96 -3.71 13.04
C MET A 1 19.84 -2.89 13.99
N ARG A 2 21.11 -2.66 13.65
CA ARG A 2 22.12 -2.09 14.56
C ARG A 2 22.35 -0.61 14.22
N THR A 3 22.34 0.28 15.20
CA THR A 3 22.73 1.69 15.10
C THR A 3 23.74 2.03 16.21
N GLU A 4 24.56 3.07 16.01
CA GLU A 4 25.78 3.38 16.78
C GLU A 4 25.58 3.78 18.27
N ASP A 5 24.34 3.92 18.75
CA ASP A 5 24.04 4.34 20.14
C ASP A 5 23.47 3.23 21.05
N GLY A 6 23.69 1.96 20.69
CA GLY A 6 23.12 0.80 21.38
C GLY A 6 22.02 0.16 20.56
N GLU A 7 21.97 -1.18 20.58
CA GLU A 7 21.07 -1.98 19.76
C GLU A 7 19.62 -1.84 20.21
N ILE A 8 18.87 -0.96 19.55
CA ILE A 8 17.40 -1.00 19.61
C ILE A 8 16.93 -2.20 18.78
N SER A 9 16.51 -3.27 19.46
CA SER A 9 15.83 -4.41 18.84
C SER A 9 14.36 -4.09 18.59
N PHE A 10 13.80 -4.65 17.50
CA PHE A 10 12.42 -4.44 17.10
C PHE A 10 11.68 -5.77 17.03
N ILE A 11 10.46 -5.80 17.56
CA ILE A 11 9.53 -6.92 17.44
C ILE A 11 8.63 -6.69 16.22
N ARG A 12 8.43 -7.74 15.43
CA ARG A 12 7.42 -7.78 14.37
C ARG A 12 6.21 -8.56 14.83
N ARG A 13 5.03 -7.94 14.83
CA ARG A 13 3.78 -8.57 15.25
C ARG A 13 2.74 -8.48 14.14
N LYS A 14 2.31 -9.64 13.64
CA LYS A 14 1.25 -9.74 12.63
C LYS A 14 -0.13 -9.69 13.27
N ASP A 15 -1.11 -9.25 12.47
CA ASP A 15 -2.55 -9.30 12.77
C ASP A 15 -2.93 -8.73 14.15
N VAL A 16 -2.31 -7.60 14.52
CA VAL A 16 -2.54 -6.96 15.82
C VAL A 16 -4.00 -6.50 15.94
N PHE A 17 -4.51 -5.87 14.89
CA PHE A 17 -5.92 -5.53 14.77
C PHE A 17 -6.43 -6.09 13.45
N LYS A 18 -7.25 -7.14 13.51
CA LYS A 18 -7.81 -7.79 12.31
C LYS A 18 -8.99 -7.00 11.76
N SER A 19 -9.06 -6.87 10.44
CA SER A 19 -10.24 -6.35 9.77
C SER A 19 -11.42 -7.30 9.93
N GLU A 20 -12.64 -6.74 9.89
CA GLU A 20 -13.86 -7.54 9.79
C GLU A 20 -13.90 -8.36 8.48
N TYR A 21 -13.26 -7.88 7.41
CA TYR A 21 -13.10 -8.61 6.16
C TYR A 21 -12.40 -9.96 6.36
N SER A 22 -11.40 -10.03 7.27
CA SER A 22 -10.69 -11.27 7.60
C SER A 22 -11.62 -12.37 8.14
N GLY A 23 -12.75 -11.99 8.76
CA GLY A 23 -13.78 -12.93 9.24
C GLY A 23 -14.84 -13.31 8.19
N LYS A 24 -14.93 -12.58 7.07
CA LYS A 24 -15.91 -12.81 5.99
C LYS A 24 -15.41 -13.76 4.90
N VAL A 25 -14.11 -14.01 4.83
CA VAL A 25 -13.52 -14.99 3.91
C VAL A 25 -13.86 -16.41 4.39
N LYS A 26 -15.10 -16.87 4.14
CA LYS A 26 -15.46 -18.29 4.30
C LYS A 26 -14.68 -19.10 3.26
N ARG A 27 -13.97 -20.14 3.72
CA ARG A 27 -13.34 -21.16 2.87
C ARG A 27 -14.42 -22.11 2.33
N GLU A 28 -15.30 -21.64 1.45
CA GLU A 28 -16.33 -22.51 0.86
C GLU A 28 -16.33 -22.42 -0.67
N GLY A 29 -15.93 -23.52 -1.31
CA GLY A 29 -16.33 -23.89 -2.67
C GLY A 29 -15.54 -23.30 -3.86
N PRO A 30 -15.65 -23.92 -5.05
CA PRO A 30 -14.76 -23.74 -6.20
C PRO A 30 -15.11 -22.52 -7.08
N LYS A 31 -15.64 -21.43 -6.49
CA LYS A 31 -15.96 -20.22 -7.24
C LYS A 31 -14.82 -19.21 -7.12
N ARG A 32 -14.32 -18.77 -8.28
CA ARG A 32 -13.22 -17.82 -8.52
C ARG A 32 -13.48 -16.39 -7.98
N GLN A 33 -14.13 -16.22 -6.83
CA GLN A 33 -14.28 -14.89 -6.27
C GLN A 33 -12.98 -14.50 -5.55
N GLY A 34 -11.98 -14.13 -6.34
CA GLY A 34 -10.74 -13.56 -5.84
C GLY A 34 -11.01 -12.19 -5.23
N PHE A 35 -10.21 -11.81 -4.23
CA PHE A 35 -10.15 -10.45 -3.70
C PHE A 35 -8.75 -9.90 -3.95
N ILE A 36 -8.61 -8.58 -3.98
CA ILE A 36 -7.30 -7.94 -4.05
C ILE A 36 -7.01 -7.33 -2.67
N THR A 37 -6.02 -7.87 -1.98
CA THR A 37 -5.52 -7.24 -0.75
C THR A 37 -4.59 -6.11 -1.12
N MET A 38 -4.97 -4.89 -0.78
CA MET A 38 -4.08 -3.75 -0.91
C MET A 38 -3.09 -3.75 0.26
N VAL A 39 -1.81 -3.78 -0.05
CA VAL A 39 -0.72 -3.87 0.92
C VAL A 39 0.01 -2.55 0.97
N SER A 40 0.13 -1.98 2.16
CA SER A 40 0.89 -0.75 2.38
C SER A 40 1.68 -0.81 3.68
N HIS A 41 2.48 0.22 3.92
CA HIS A 41 3.20 0.41 5.16
C HIS A 41 3.45 1.89 5.41
N CYS A 42 3.52 2.27 6.67
CA CYS A 42 3.78 3.65 7.06
C CYS A 42 4.62 3.74 8.33
N SER A 43 5.31 4.87 8.51
CA SER A 43 5.70 5.31 9.84
C SER A 43 4.45 5.76 10.59
N ILE A 44 4.51 5.74 11.92
CA ILE A 44 3.39 6.20 12.76
C ILE A 44 2.93 7.63 12.41
N GLU A 45 3.86 8.49 12.00
CA GLU A 45 3.62 9.87 11.56
C GLU A 45 2.69 9.94 10.33
N ASN A 46 2.82 8.96 9.42
CA ASN A 46 2.03 8.89 8.18
C ASN A 46 0.77 8.04 8.32
N LEU A 47 0.42 7.59 9.53
CA LEU A 47 -0.73 6.73 9.75
C LEU A 47 -2.05 7.40 9.34
N HIS A 48 -2.13 8.73 9.38
CA HIS A 48 -3.33 9.48 9.02
C HIS A 48 -3.82 9.24 7.58
N PHE A 49 -2.95 8.87 6.65
CA PHE A 49 -3.32 8.53 5.28
C PHE A 49 -4.17 7.25 5.17
N VAL A 50 -4.23 6.42 6.21
CA VAL A 50 -5.09 5.21 6.23
C VAL A 50 -6.56 5.54 6.02
N ASP A 51 -7.00 6.72 6.43
CA ASP A 51 -8.38 7.18 6.25
C ASP A 51 -8.74 7.29 4.76
N THR A 52 -7.95 8.08 4.02
CA THR A 52 -8.07 8.24 2.56
C THR A 52 -7.96 6.90 1.85
N LEU A 53 -6.96 6.09 2.21
CA LEU A 53 -6.71 4.81 1.57
C LEU A 53 -7.89 3.82 1.78
N ALA A 54 -8.46 3.76 2.98
CA ALA A 54 -9.62 2.92 3.29
C ALA A 54 -10.92 3.42 2.65
N ALA A 55 -11.05 4.74 2.46
CA ALA A 55 -12.19 5.33 1.76
C ALA A 55 -12.16 5.07 0.25
N SER A 56 -10.96 4.95 -0.36
CA SER A 56 -10.79 4.78 -1.81
C SER A 56 -10.68 3.34 -2.31
N TRP A 57 -10.73 2.34 -1.43
CA TRP A 57 -10.52 0.94 -1.81
C TRP A 57 -11.65 0.01 -1.35
N ASP A 58 -12.21 -0.77 -2.26
CA ASP A 58 -13.33 -1.69 -2.00
C ASP A 58 -12.91 -3.15 -1.84
N GLY A 59 -11.82 -3.35 -1.09
CA GLY A 59 -11.28 -4.67 -0.75
C GLY A 59 -10.57 -4.67 0.61
N PRO A 60 -9.98 -5.81 1.01
CA PRO A 60 -9.17 -5.87 2.21
C PRO A 60 -7.89 -5.05 2.07
N ILE A 61 -7.46 -4.46 3.18
CA ILE A 61 -6.24 -3.66 3.30
C ILE A 61 -5.37 -4.25 4.39
N SER A 62 -4.07 -4.36 4.12
CA SER A 62 -3.07 -4.86 5.08
C SER A 62 -1.96 -3.83 5.23
N ILE A 63 -1.79 -3.30 6.45
CA ILE A 63 -0.85 -2.20 6.71
C ILE A 63 0.12 -2.56 7.82
N ALA A 64 1.42 -2.47 7.54
CA ALA A 64 2.45 -2.50 8.58
C ALA A 64 2.78 -1.08 9.04
N VAL A 65 2.66 -0.84 10.35
CA VAL A 65 3.00 0.43 10.98
C VAL A 65 4.34 0.29 11.70
N PHE A 66 5.28 1.16 11.35
CA PHE A 66 6.57 1.28 12.02
C PHE A 66 6.48 2.32 13.14
N ILE A 67 6.74 1.85 14.35
CA ILE A 67 6.82 2.64 15.57
C ILE A 67 8.29 2.68 15.94
N ASP A 68 8.92 3.85 15.78
CA ASP A 68 10.36 4.01 15.91
C ASP A 68 10.78 4.26 17.38
N ARG A 69 9.87 4.69 18.24
CA ARG A 69 10.17 5.05 19.65
C ARG A 69 9.32 4.28 20.63
N ASN A 70 9.85 4.10 21.85
CA ASN A 70 9.10 3.55 22.97
C ASN A 70 8.12 4.59 23.54
N GLU A 71 7.09 4.92 22.76
CA GLU A 71 6.01 5.83 23.15
C GLU A 71 4.67 5.09 23.08
N VAL A 72 4.07 4.76 24.23
CA VAL A 72 2.79 4.03 24.31
C VAL A 72 1.65 4.77 23.59
N GLU A 73 1.71 6.09 23.51
CA GLU A 73 0.70 6.87 22.79
C GLU A 73 0.68 6.55 21.28
N PHE A 74 1.81 6.16 20.67
CA PHE A 74 1.85 5.70 19.26
C PHE A 74 0.99 4.45 19.04
N MET A 75 1.02 3.51 20.00
CA MET A 75 0.12 2.36 19.97
C MET A 75 -1.34 2.77 20.05
N ARG A 76 -1.66 3.74 20.93
CA ARG A 76 -3.02 4.27 21.06
C ARG A 76 -3.50 4.97 19.79
N LEU A 77 -2.61 5.54 18.99
CA LEU A 77 -3.00 6.09 17.70
C LEU A 77 -3.44 5.01 16.71
N VAL A 78 -2.74 3.87 16.67
CA VAL A 78 -3.16 2.73 15.84
C VAL A 78 -4.52 2.19 16.29
N GLU A 79 -4.70 2.05 17.60
CA GLU A 79 -5.99 1.68 18.20
C GLU A 79 -7.09 2.68 17.84
N TYR A 80 -6.80 3.98 17.85
CA TYR A 80 -7.76 5.03 17.54
C TYR A 80 -8.24 4.90 16.10
N TYR A 81 -7.33 4.79 15.13
CA TYR A 81 -7.70 4.57 13.73
C TYR A 81 -8.50 3.28 13.52
N HIS A 82 -8.14 2.20 14.20
CA HIS A 82 -8.88 0.94 14.08
C HIS A 82 -10.25 0.95 14.78
N GLN A 83 -10.35 1.45 16.01
CA GLN A 83 -11.57 1.34 16.82
C GLN A 83 -12.60 2.42 16.45
N CYS A 84 -12.15 3.63 16.11
CA CYS A 84 -13.02 4.81 15.99
C CYS A 84 -13.55 5.05 14.58
N PHE A 85 -12.92 4.46 13.55
CA PHE A 85 -13.32 4.66 12.15
C PHE A 85 -13.85 3.35 11.57
N LYS A 86 -15.17 3.28 11.37
CA LYS A 86 -15.85 2.04 10.94
C LYS A 86 -15.32 1.51 9.61
N HIS A 87 -15.05 2.38 8.63
CA HIS A 87 -14.55 1.97 7.32
C HIS A 87 -13.12 1.43 7.39
N ILE A 88 -12.27 2.00 8.26
CA ILE A 88 -10.93 1.48 8.54
C ILE A 88 -11.03 0.13 9.24
N ARG A 89 -11.84 0.02 10.30
CA ARG A 89 -12.05 -1.24 11.03
C ARG A 89 -12.53 -2.37 10.12
N ALA A 90 -13.45 -2.05 9.22
CA ALA A 90 -14.07 -3.02 8.34
C ALA A 90 -13.07 -3.62 7.33
N LYS A 91 -12.13 -2.81 6.83
CA LYS A 91 -11.26 -3.15 5.68
C LYS A 91 -9.81 -3.42 6.07
N THR A 92 -9.29 -2.81 7.13
CA THR A 92 -7.85 -2.75 7.42
C THR A 92 -7.40 -3.69 8.53
N THR A 93 -6.44 -4.56 8.20
CA THR A 93 -5.67 -5.34 9.18
C THR A 93 -4.35 -4.63 9.45
N PHE A 94 -4.05 -4.36 10.71
CA PHE A 94 -2.80 -3.71 11.13
C PHE A 94 -1.76 -4.72 11.63
N HIS A 95 -0.53 -4.52 11.19
CA HIS A 95 0.68 -5.20 11.67
C HIS A 95 1.61 -4.15 12.26
N LEU A 96 2.45 -4.55 13.21
CA LEU A 96 3.32 -3.61 13.91
C LEU A 96 4.77 -4.05 13.88
N MET A 97 5.65 -3.07 13.70
CA MET A 97 7.06 -3.18 14.00
C MET A 97 7.42 -2.10 15.02
N TYR A 98 7.81 -2.50 16.23
CA TYR A 98 7.97 -1.61 17.38
C TYR A 98 9.16 -2.05 18.26
N PRO A 99 9.74 -1.18 19.10
CA PRO A 99 10.90 -1.53 19.90
C PRO A 99 10.57 -2.62 20.92
N GLU A 100 11.49 -3.57 21.14
CA GLU A 100 11.30 -4.67 22.10
C GLU A 100 11.05 -4.18 23.54
N SER A 101 11.61 -3.02 23.89
CA SER A 101 11.40 -2.38 25.19
C SER A 101 10.00 -1.79 25.39
N MET A 102 9.17 -1.72 24.34
CA MET A 102 7.81 -1.19 24.45
C MET A 102 6.84 -2.25 24.97
N ALA A 103 6.18 -1.92 26.08
CA ALA A 103 5.07 -2.70 26.60
C ALA A 103 3.82 -2.45 25.75
N LEU A 104 3.30 -3.51 25.12
CA LEU A 104 2.02 -3.45 24.42
C LEU A 104 0.87 -3.54 25.43
N CYS A 105 0.00 -2.53 25.42
CA CYS A 105 -1.24 -2.52 26.18
C CYS A 105 -2.38 -2.23 25.21
N PHE A 106 -3.31 -3.19 25.06
CA PHE A 106 -4.47 -3.02 24.20
C PHE A 106 -5.69 -2.66 25.04
N THR A 107 -6.18 -1.44 24.88
CA THR A 107 -7.29 -0.92 25.69
C THR A 107 -8.36 -0.28 24.83
N LYS A 108 -9.59 -0.22 25.38
CA LYS A 108 -10.68 0.47 24.70
C LYS A 108 -10.37 1.97 24.64
N ILE A 109 -10.46 2.54 23.44
CA ILE A 109 -10.26 3.97 23.24
C ILE A 109 -11.59 4.72 23.35
N ASN A 110 -11.57 5.82 24.11
CA ASN A 110 -12.59 6.84 24.02
C ASN A 110 -12.26 7.74 22.81
N CYS A 111 -13.01 7.55 21.72
CA CYS A 111 -12.77 8.20 20.45
C CYS A 111 -12.85 9.73 20.53
N ASP A 112 -13.83 10.26 21.27
CA ASP A 112 -14.02 11.70 21.38
C ASP A 112 -12.88 12.35 22.17
N ALA A 113 -12.53 11.78 23.32
CA ALA A 113 -11.45 12.30 24.17
C ALA A 113 -10.08 12.20 23.48
N PHE A 114 -9.78 11.08 22.84
CA PHE A 114 -8.51 10.90 22.13
C PHE A 114 -8.44 11.76 20.86
N GLY A 115 -9.55 11.86 20.11
CA GLY A 115 -9.65 12.73 18.95
C GLY A 115 -9.47 14.21 19.30
N ALA A 116 -10.03 14.68 20.42
CA ALA A 116 -9.80 16.03 20.92
C ALA A 116 -8.31 16.26 21.27
N LYS A 117 -7.69 15.33 21.99
CA LYS A 117 -6.26 15.38 22.32
C LYS A 117 -5.36 15.46 21.08
N LEU A 118 -5.68 14.72 20.02
CA LEU A 118 -4.91 14.75 18.77
C LEU A 118 -5.01 16.09 18.03
N LYS A 119 -6.13 16.80 18.15
CA LYS A 119 -6.28 18.15 17.55
C LYS A 119 -5.40 19.17 18.26
N GLU A 120 -5.27 19.06 19.58
CA GLU A 120 -4.44 19.96 20.41
C GLU A 120 -2.95 19.63 20.30
N SER A 121 -2.61 18.34 20.29
CA SER A 121 -1.22 17.85 20.20
C SER A 121 -1.11 16.80 19.10
N PRO A 122 -0.87 17.23 17.86
CA PRO A 122 -0.90 16.33 16.72
C PRO A 122 0.34 15.45 16.68
N MET A 123 0.16 14.23 17.15
CA MET A 123 1.24 13.28 17.36
C MET A 123 1.92 12.84 16.05
N TYR A 124 1.20 12.96 14.93
CA TYR A 124 1.69 12.68 13.57
C TYR A 124 2.70 13.71 13.02
N MET A 125 2.97 14.80 13.75
CA MET A 125 3.96 15.81 13.34
C MET A 125 5.37 15.57 13.91
N ARG A 126 5.58 14.50 14.67
CA ARG A 126 6.92 14.17 15.19
C ARG A 126 7.71 13.50 14.06
N PRO A 127 8.91 13.96 13.68
CA PRO A 127 9.69 13.25 12.67
C PRO A 127 10.31 11.97 13.26
N LEU A 128 10.62 11.00 12.40
CA LEU A 128 11.40 9.81 12.78
C LEU A 128 12.75 10.24 13.40
N LYS A 129 13.16 9.62 14.50
CA LYS A 129 14.44 9.94 15.16
C LYS A 129 15.55 9.03 14.64
N GLY A 130 16.41 9.55 13.77
CA GLY A 130 17.77 9.02 13.49
C GLY A 130 17.87 7.58 12.97
N MET A 131 16.75 6.88 12.75
CA MET A 131 16.72 5.48 12.34
C MET A 131 16.30 5.32 10.88
N SER A 132 16.95 4.37 10.20
CA SER A 132 16.59 4.01 8.83
C SER A 132 15.24 3.29 8.81
N TYR A 133 14.37 3.69 7.89
CA TYR A 133 13.03 3.14 7.77
C TYR A 133 13.04 1.80 7.01
N PRO A 134 12.57 0.69 7.60
CA PRO A 134 12.77 -0.66 7.08
C PRO A 134 11.71 -1.05 6.03
N HIS A 135 11.70 -0.36 4.88
CA HIS A 135 10.72 -0.52 3.79
C HIS A 135 10.37 -1.98 3.48
N ASN A 136 11.36 -2.79 3.09
CA ASN A 136 11.14 -4.17 2.63
C ASN A 136 10.65 -5.10 3.75
N SER A 137 11.16 -4.93 4.96
CA SER A 137 10.68 -5.69 6.12
C SER A 137 9.21 -5.37 6.43
N LEU A 138 8.80 -4.11 6.31
CA LEU A 138 7.40 -3.71 6.53
C LEU A 138 6.48 -4.22 5.43
N ARG A 139 6.94 -4.19 4.16
CA ARG A 139 6.19 -4.78 3.04
C ARG A 139 5.95 -6.27 3.28
N ASN A 140 7.01 -7.05 3.55
CA ASN A 140 6.89 -8.48 3.84
C ASN A 140 6.03 -8.77 5.07
N LEU A 141 6.11 -7.92 6.10
CA LEU A 141 5.29 -8.02 7.30
C LEU A 141 3.80 -7.87 6.97
N ALA A 142 3.46 -6.91 6.11
CA ALA A 142 2.09 -6.62 5.69
C ALA A 142 1.55 -7.57 4.61
N THR A 143 2.41 -8.20 3.79
CA THR A 143 1.92 -9.05 2.71
C THR A 143 1.31 -10.36 3.24
N PRO A 144 0.05 -10.67 2.92
CA PRO A 144 -0.52 -11.99 3.18
C PRO A 144 0.09 -13.01 2.22
N THR A 145 0.69 -14.07 2.75
CA THR A 145 1.37 -15.11 1.94
C THR A 145 0.50 -16.35 1.68
N ASN A 146 -0.66 -16.44 2.32
CA ASN A 146 -1.51 -17.64 2.28
C ASN A 146 -2.92 -17.26 1.82
N GLY A 147 -3.19 -17.27 0.50
CA GLY A 147 -4.54 -16.99 0.00
C GLY A 147 -4.72 -17.15 -1.50
N ASN A 148 -5.95 -17.43 -1.91
CA ASN A 148 -6.37 -17.60 -3.32
C ASN A 148 -6.79 -16.25 -3.95
N GLY A 149 -6.05 -15.17 -3.67
CA GLY A 149 -6.38 -13.81 -4.11
C GLY A 149 -5.20 -13.12 -4.79
N TYR A 150 -5.31 -11.80 -4.92
CA TYR A 150 -4.26 -10.93 -5.43
C TYR A 150 -3.73 -10.02 -4.33
N VAL A 151 -2.50 -9.54 -4.49
CA VAL A 151 -1.91 -8.48 -3.67
C VAL A 151 -1.57 -7.28 -4.55
N PHE A 152 -1.82 -6.09 -4.03
CA PHE A 152 -1.50 -4.82 -4.68
C PHE A 152 -0.70 -3.93 -3.73
N HIS A 153 0.61 -3.81 -3.97
CA HIS A 153 1.47 -2.96 -3.15
C HIS A 153 1.32 -1.49 -3.56
N ILE A 154 1.01 -0.62 -2.59
CA ILE A 154 0.83 0.81 -2.80
C ILE A 154 1.45 1.60 -1.64
N ASP A 155 2.00 2.78 -1.94
CA ASP A 155 2.49 3.69 -0.90
C ASP A 155 1.30 4.29 -0.14
N ILE A 156 1.49 4.58 1.15
CA ILE A 156 0.36 4.97 2.02
C ILE A 156 -0.29 6.30 1.60
N ASP A 157 0.48 7.18 0.97
CA ASP A 157 0.08 8.51 0.50
C ASP A 157 -0.45 8.53 -0.94
N MET A 158 -0.65 7.36 -1.54
CA MET A 158 -1.21 7.21 -2.88
C MET A 158 -2.69 6.86 -2.83
N ILE A 159 -3.43 7.28 -3.86
CA ILE A 159 -4.85 7.01 -4.01
C ILE A 159 -5.03 6.03 -5.18
N PRO A 160 -5.60 4.82 -4.95
CA PRO A 160 -5.87 3.90 -6.04
C PRO A 160 -6.92 4.47 -7.00
N SER A 161 -6.85 4.09 -8.28
CA SER A 161 -7.87 4.50 -9.25
C SER A 161 -9.26 4.02 -8.82
N PHE A 162 -10.26 4.88 -9.03
CA PHE A 162 -11.65 4.56 -8.72
C PHE A 162 -12.07 3.25 -9.40
N ASN A 163 -12.78 2.38 -8.66
CA ASN A 163 -13.21 1.04 -9.09
C ASN A 163 -12.11 0.05 -9.53
N LEU A 164 -10.82 0.33 -9.32
CA LEU A 164 -9.72 -0.56 -9.73
C LEU A 164 -9.90 -1.99 -9.18
N HIS A 165 -10.33 -2.13 -7.92
CA HIS A 165 -10.55 -3.43 -7.29
C HIS A 165 -11.55 -4.28 -8.08
N GLU A 166 -12.75 -3.75 -8.33
CA GLU A 166 -13.82 -4.47 -9.01
C GLU A 166 -13.51 -4.72 -10.49
N GLU A 167 -13.00 -3.70 -11.19
CA GLU A 167 -12.72 -3.81 -12.62
C GLU A 167 -11.57 -4.78 -12.90
N PHE A 168 -10.55 -4.83 -12.04
CA PHE A 168 -9.46 -5.79 -12.20
C PHE A 168 -9.94 -7.23 -11.98
N LEU A 169 -10.77 -7.48 -10.97
CA LEU A 169 -11.30 -8.83 -10.72
C LEU A 169 -12.16 -9.31 -11.89
N LYS A 170 -13.05 -8.46 -12.41
CA LYS A 170 -13.83 -8.73 -13.62
C LYS A 170 -12.92 -9.01 -14.83
N TYR A 171 -11.85 -8.25 -14.98
CA TYR A 171 -10.89 -8.47 -16.06
C TYR A 171 -10.15 -9.80 -15.90
N ALA A 172 -9.67 -10.11 -14.70
CA ALA A 172 -8.96 -11.35 -14.40
C ALA A 172 -9.82 -12.60 -14.66
N GLU A 173 -11.13 -12.53 -14.42
CA GLU A 173 -12.07 -13.62 -14.75
C GLU A 173 -12.12 -13.95 -16.25
N THR A 174 -11.77 -12.99 -17.13
CA THR A 174 -11.73 -13.18 -18.58
C THR A 174 -10.42 -13.80 -19.09
N LEU A 175 -9.39 -13.90 -18.24
CA LEU A 175 -8.08 -14.41 -18.61
C LEU A 175 -7.94 -15.93 -18.40
N ASP A 176 -7.10 -16.56 -19.23
CA ASP A 176 -6.65 -17.94 -19.00
C ASP A 176 -5.81 -17.99 -17.71
N ASN A 177 -6.02 -19.04 -16.91
CA ASN A 177 -5.28 -19.24 -15.65
C ASN A 177 -3.76 -19.22 -15.85
N ARG A 178 -3.25 -19.70 -16.99
CA ARG A 178 -1.82 -19.67 -17.30
C ARG A 178 -1.29 -18.24 -17.34
N ILE A 179 -2.04 -17.30 -17.93
CA ILE A 179 -1.67 -15.88 -17.97
C ILE A 179 -1.64 -15.32 -16.55
N LEU A 180 -2.69 -15.61 -15.76
CA LEU A 180 -2.76 -15.16 -14.36
C LEU A 180 -1.59 -15.69 -13.51
N GLU A 181 -1.08 -16.87 -13.82
CA GLU A 181 0.02 -17.53 -13.08
C GLU A 181 1.41 -17.05 -13.50
N SER A 182 1.57 -16.61 -14.76
CA SER A 182 2.86 -16.18 -15.31
C SER A 182 3.01 -14.67 -15.43
N SER A 183 2.06 -13.88 -14.92
CA SER A 183 2.03 -12.43 -15.15
C SER A 183 1.82 -11.64 -13.86
N ILE A 184 2.49 -10.49 -13.83
CA ILE A 184 2.13 -9.37 -12.96
C ILE A 184 1.43 -8.30 -13.78
N PHE A 185 0.49 -7.59 -13.17
CA PHE A 185 -0.30 -6.55 -13.84
C PHE A 185 0.13 -5.19 -13.34
N ILE A 186 0.85 -4.45 -14.19
CA ILE A 186 1.33 -3.12 -13.85
C ILE A 186 0.18 -2.12 -13.82
N VAL A 187 0.12 -1.32 -12.75
CA VAL A 187 -0.80 -0.21 -12.57
C VAL A 187 -0.02 1.11 -12.78
N PRO A 188 -0.31 1.88 -13.84
CA PRO A 188 0.36 3.16 -14.08
C PRO A 188 0.06 4.18 -12.98
N ALA A 189 1.08 4.94 -12.59
CA ALA A 189 0.99 5.92 -11.52
C ALA A 189 1.22 7.34 -12.04
N PHE A 190 0.52 8.30 -11.42
CA PHE A 190 0.57 9.70 -11.78
C PHE A 190 0.71 10.55 -10.52
N GLU A 191 1.29 11.73 -10.67
CA GLU A 191 1.44 12.69 -9.58
C GLU A 191 0.93 14.06 -10.03
N TYR A 192 0.20 14.71 -9.15
CA TYR A 192 -0.13 16.12 -9.31
C TYR A 192 1.11 16.98 -9.09
N LYS A 193 1.16 18.12 -9.78
CA LYS A 193 2.20 19.13 -9.52
C LYS A 193 1.99 19.87 -8.19
N HIS A 194 0.74 19.99 -7.76
CA HIS A 194 0.31 20.68 -6.54
C HIS A 194 -0.75 19.84 -5.84
N HIS A 195 -0.82 19.91 -4.52
CA HIS A 195 -1.83 19.18 -3.76
C HIS A 195 -3.25 19.59 -4.19
N THR A 196 -4.14 18.60 -4.27
CA THR A 196 -5.55 18.78 -4.62
C THR A 196 -6.38 17.61 -4.11
N ASP A 197 -7.61 17.89 -3.72
CA ASP A 197 -8.62 16.89 -3.34
C ASP A 197 -9.45 16.42 -4.54
N ASP A 198 -9.31 17.09 -5.69
CA ASP A 198 -10.05 16.80 -6.90
C ASP A 198 -9.33 15.72 -7.72
N ILE A 199 -9.52 14.46 -7.31
CA ILE A 199 -8.84 13.31 -7.91
C ILE A 199 -9.66 12.77 -9.11
N PRO A 200 -9.05 12.60 -10.30
CA PRO A 200 -9.75 12.08 -11.47
C PRO A 200 -10.24 10.66 -11.22
N ARG A 201 -11.52 10.42 -11.52
CA ARG A 201 -12.16 9.11 -11.36
C ARG A 201 -12.07 8.27 -12.63
N THR A 202 -11.88 8.93 -13.78
CA THR A 202 -11.81 8.26 -15.08
C THR A 202 -10.49 8.52 -15.79
N LYS A 203 -10.09 7.58 -16.66
CA LYS A 203 -8.95 7.79 -17.56
C LYS A 203 -9.12 9.05 -18.41
N LEU A 204 -10.35 9.37 -18.82
CA LEU A 204 -10.64 10.56 -19.61
C LEU A 204 -10.31 11.84 -18.84
N GLU A 205 -10.78 11.97 -17.59
CA GLU A 205 -10.46 13.11 -16.71
C GLU A 205 -8.96 13.21 -16.44
N LEU A 206 -8.31 12.10 -16.12
CA LEU A 206 -6.86 12.06 -15.90
C LEU A 206 -6.10 12.57 -17.14
N MET A 207 -6.55 12.18 -18.33
CA MET A 207 -5.96 12.62 -19.60
C MET A 207 -6.19 14.10 -19.87
N GLN A 208 -7.39 14.63 -19.57
CA GLN A 208 -7.68 16.05 -19.67
C GLN A 208 -6.76 16.87 -18.75
N ARG A 209 -6.61 16.46 -17.48
CA ARG A 209 -5.67 17.10 -16.53
C ARG A 209 -4.22 16.98 -16.96
N SER A 210 -3.83 15.87 -17.58
CA SER A 210 -2.49 15.70 -18.15
C SER A 210 -2.25 16.68 -19.31
N VAL A 211 -3.24 16.96 -20.15
CA VAL A 211 -3.15 17.95 -21.25
C VAL A 211 -3.05 19.36 -20.67
N ASN A 212 -3.83 19.68 -19.63
CA ASN A 212 -3.76 20.94 -18.90
C ASN A 212 -2.46 21.12 -18.08
N ARG A 213 -1.59 20.09 -18.08
CA ARG A 213 -0.33 20.06 -17.35
C ARG A 213 -0.49 20.14 -15.83
N GLU A 214 -1.62 19.73 -15.28
CA GLU A 214 -1.84 19.62 -13.82
C GLU A 214 -1.21 18.34 -13.25
N ILE A 215 -1.28 17.26 -14.04
CA ILE A 215 -0.79 15.93 -13.70
C ILE A 215 0.38 15.55 -14.63
N ARG A 216 1.34 14.80 -14.08
CA ARG A 216 2.41 14.15 -14.84
C ARG A 216 2.57 12.70 -14.42
N THR A 217 3.36 11.94 -15.18
CA THR A 217 3.68 10.55 -14.79
C THR A 217 4.50 10.57 -13.50
N PHE A 218 4.22 9.60 -12.64
CA PHE A 218 4.92 9.46 -11.36
C PHE A 218 6.43 9.43 -11.56
N TYR A 219 7.18 10.13 -10.69
CA TYR A 219 8.64 10.20 -10.74
C TYR A 219 9.25 10.71 -12.05
N SER A 220 8.48 11.31 -12.96
CA SER A 220 9.02 11.88 -14.21
C SER A 220 10.17 12.87 -14.01
N LYS A 221 10.16 13.62 -12.91
CA LYS A 221 11.26 14.56 -12.56
C LYS A 221 12.36 13.92 -11.70
N ALA A 222 12.00 13.05 -10.76
CA ALA A 222 12.95 12.47 -9.81
C ALA A 222 13.75 11.32 -10.43
N CYS A 223 13.08 10.44 -11.18
CA CYS A 223 13.69 9.32 -11.88
C CYS A 223 12.86 8.91 -13.09
N TRP A 224 13.07 9.59 -14.23
CA TRP A 224 12.32 9.29 -15.45
C TRP A 224 12.49 7.84 -15.94
N LYS A 225 13.65 7.21 -15.65
CA LYS A 225 13.93 5.80 -15.98
C LYS A 225 13.13 4.82 -15.12
N CYS A 226 12.79 5.18 -13.88
CA CYS A 226 12.16 4.28 -12.92
C CYS A 226 10.73 3.88 -13.29
N GLN A 227 10.11 4.63 -14.20
CA GLN A 227 8.76 4.38 -14.70
C GLN A 227 8.72 4.19 -16.23
N PHE A 228 9.89 4.15 -16.89
CA PHE A 228 9.96 4.15 -18.35
C PHE A 228 9.32 2.91 -18.98
N ASN A 229 9.60 1.73 -18.42
CA ASN A 229 9.13 0.45 -18.98
C ASN A 229 7.59 0.36 -19.05
N THR A 230 6.87 1.09 -18.18
CA THR A 230 5.40 1.18 -18.23
C THR A 230 4.90 1.64 -19.60
N ASN A 231 5.71 2.35 -20.39
CA ASN A 231 5.32 2.87 -21.71
C ASN A 231 4.01 3.68 -21.64
N TYR A 232 4.05 4.77 -20.87
CA TYR A 232 2.90 5.67 -20.69
C TYR A 232 2.33 6.17 -22.02
N ARG A 233 3.15 6.30 -23.07
CA ARG A 233 2.66 6.68 -24.40
C ARG A 233 1.65 5.65 -24.93
N LYS A 234 2.03 4.36 -24.92
CA LYS A 234 1.13 3.26 -25.31
C LYS A 234 -0.11 3.21 -24.43
N TRP A 235 0.04 3.34 -23.12
CA TRP A 235 -1.09 3.38 -22.19
C TRP A 235 -2.08 4.51 -22.51
N LYS A 236 -1.59 5.73 -22.72
CA LYS A 236 -2.42 6.93 -22.99
C LYS A 236 -3.24 6.78 -24.27
N TYR A 237 -2.67 6.18 -25.31
CA TYR A 237 -3.34 6.01 -26.61
C TYR A 237 -4.17 4.74 -26.75
N LEU A 238 -4.20 3.88 -25.72
CA LEU A 238 -5.05 2.70 -25.69
C LEU A 238 -6.54 3.14 -25.63
N LYS A 239 -7.26 3.02 -26.75
CA LYS A 239 -8.67 3.37 -26.89
C LYS A 239 -9.57 2.17 -26.59
N THR A 240 -9.87 1.95 -25.32
CA THR A 240 -10.74 0.85 -24.89
C THR A 240 -11.82 1.38 -23.96
N LYS A 241 -13.04 0.85 -24.08
CA LYS A 241 -14.14 1.14 -23.15
C LYS A 241 -14.06 0.30 -21.87
N THR A 242 -13.23 -0.73 -21.89
CA THR A 242 -13.04 -1.71 -20.82
C THR A 242 -11.57 -1.75 -20.40
N MET A 243 -11.30 -2.30 -19.21
CA MET A 243 -9.94 -2.63 -18.76
C MET A 243 -9.22 -3.44 -19.85
N THR A 244 -8.03 -3.01 -20.23
CA THR A 244 -7.22 -3.69 -21.24
C THR A 244 -5.75 -3.51 -20.91
N THR A 245 -4.97 -4.57 -21.10
CA THR A 245 -3.54 -4.61 -20.81
C THR A 245 -2.74 -4.71 -22.11
N TYR A 246 -1.43 -4.57 -21.98
CA TYR A 246 -0.49 -4.82 -23.05
C TYR A 246 0.83 -5.32 -22.45
N ASP A 247 1.58 -6.08 -23.22
CA ASP A 247 2.88 -6.57 -22.77
C ASP A 247 3.89 -5.43 -22.66
N ILE A 248 4.64 -5.49 -21.57
CA ILE A 248 5.74 -4.57 -21.27
C ILE A 248 7.05 -5.23 -21.65
N GLU A 249 7.79 -4.59 -22.55
CA GLU A 249 9.18 -4.92 -22.82
C GLU A 249 10.06 -4.23 -21.78
N SER A 250 10.81 -5.01 -20.99
CA SER A 250 11.78 -4.46 -20.05
C SER A 250 12.96 -3.86 -20.80
N LYS A 251 13.15 -2.53 -20.69
CA LYS A 251 14.24 -1.79 -21.33
C LYS A 251 15.24 -1.22 -20.33
N PHE A 252 14.79 -0.96 -19.11
CA PHE A 252 15.62 -0.44 -18.02
C PHE A 252 15.53 -1.34 -16.79
N TYR A 253 16.68 -1.58 -16.16
CA TYR A 253 16.78 -2.36 -14.93
C TYR A 253 16.23 -1.64 -13.70
N ASN A 254 16.16 -0.30 -13.72
CA ASN A 254 15.75 0.49 -12.56
C ASN A 254 14.23 0.62 -12.41
N TYR A 255 13.46 -0.35 -12.90
CA TYR A 255 12.01 -0.24 -12.99
C TYR A 255 11.34 -0.50 -11.63
N GLU A 256 10.54 0.45 -11.16
CA GLU A 256 9.87 0.40 -9.85
C GLU A 256 8.34 0.53 -9.98
N PRO A 257 7.65 -0.44 -10.59
CA PRO A 257 6.22 -0.33 -10.82
C PRO A 257 5.38 -0.47 -9.53
N TYR A 258 4.14 -0.04 -9.65
CA TYR A 258 3.03 -0.55 -8.84
C TYR A 258 2.38 -1.68 -9.62
N TYR A 259 2.11 -2.81 -8.98
CA TYR A 259 1.57 -3.96 -9.69
C TYR A 259 0.66 -4.82 -8.81
N ILE A 260 -0.26 -5.49 -9.48
CA ILE A 260 -1.14 -6.51 -8.91
C ILE A 260 -0.58 -7.87 -9.33
N VAL A 261 -0.44 -8.80 -8.38
CA VAL A 261 0.00 -10.18 -8.63
C VAL A 261 -0.83 -11.14 -7.81
N ARG A 262 -0.94 -12.41 -8.24
CA ARG A 262 -1.51 -13.44 -7.38
C ARG A 262 -0.69 -13.57 -6.09
N ALA A 263 -1.38 -13.68 -4.96
CA ALA A 263 -0.75 -13.73 -3.64
C ALA A 263 0.20 -14.95 -3.49
N ASP A 264 -0.15 -16.08 -4.11
CA ASP A 264 0.66 -17.30 -4.13
C ASP A 264 1.88 -17.24 -5.07
N ARG A 265 1.99 -16.19 -5.88
CA ARG A 265 3.12 -15.91 -6.77
C ARG A 265 3.94 -14.71 -6.32
N PHE A 266 3.56 -14.07 -5.23
CA PHE A 266 4.30 -12.93 -4.70
C PHE A 266 5.68 -13.37 -4.17
N ILE A 267 6.73 -12.67 -4.61
CA ILE A 267 8.11 -12.90 -4.16
C ILE A 267 8.42 -11.89 -3.04
N PRO A 268 8.78 -12.35 -1.83
CA PRO A 268 9.17 -11.46 -0.74
C PRO A 268 10.31 -10.51 -1.11
N TYR A 269 10.23 -9.27 -0.62
CA TYR A 269 11.29 -8.29 -0.79
C TYR A 269 12.55 -8.69 -0.01
N ASP A 270 13.73 -8.39 -0.53
CA ASP A 270 14.98 -8.58 0.19
C ASP A 270 15.12 -7.54 1.31
N GLU A 271 15.01 -8.01 2.56
CA GLU A 271 14.99 -7.16 3.76
C GLU A 271 16.35 -6.53 4.09
N ARG A 272 17.43 -6.90 3.41
CA ARG A 272 18.77 -6.33 3.61
C ARG A 272 18.88 -4.92 3.02
N PHE A 273 18.01 -4.56 2.07
CA PHE A 273 17.96 -3.20 1.53
C PHE A 273 17.27 -2.25 2.52
N LEU A 274 18.02 -1.22 2.94
CA LEU A 274 17.59 -0.19 3.88
C LEU A 274 17.56 1.17 3.18
N GLY A 275 16.53 1.99 3.41
CA GLY A 275 16.36 3.31 2.79
C GLY A 275 15.47 3.32 1.54
N ARG A 276 15.27 4.51 0.95
CA ARG A 276 14.43 4.74 -0.24
C ARG A 276 15.25 4.59 -1.53
N GLY A 277 14.73 3.81 -2.48
CA GLY A 277 15.28 3.64 -3.84
C GLY A 277 15.90 2.26 -4.07
N TYR A 278 15.69 1.71 -5.27
CA TYR A 278 16.09 0.36 -5.69
C TYR A 278 15.41 -0.80 -4.94
N ASP A 279 14.46 -0.50 -4.08
CA ASP A 279 13.81 -1.45 -3.17
C ASP A 279 12.77 -2.33 -3.89
N ARG A 280 12.08 -1.79 -4.92
CA ARG A 280 11.11 -2.53 -5.74
C ARG A 280 11.72 -3.23 -6.97
N ILE A 281 12.93 -2.86 -7.38
CA ILE A 281 13.59 -3.43 -8.56
C ILE A 281 13.78 -4.93 -8.43
N SER A 282 14.15 -5.39 -7.23
CA SER A 282 14.38 -6.81 -6.94
C SER A 282 13.18 -7.70 -7.28
N GLN A 283 11.96 -7.16 -7.24
CA GLN A 283 10.74 -7.92 -7.51
C GLN A 283 10.35 -8.04 -8.98
N VAL A 284 10.89 -7.19 -9.85
CA VAL A 284 10.59 -7.24 -11.28
C VAL A 284 11.66 -8.01 -12.06
N LEU A 285 12.83 -8.22 -11.44
CA LEU A 285 13.97 -8.92 -12.01
C LEU A 285 14.15 -10.35 -11.49
N SER A 286 13.34 -10.79 -10.51
CA SER A 286 13.35 -12.15 -9.95
C SER A 286 12.31 -13.05 -10.62
#